data_AF-A0A6N9S4J4-F1
#
_entry.id   AF-A0A6N9S4J4-F1
#
_cell.length_a   1.000
_cell.length_b   1.000
_cell.length_c   1.000
_cell.angle_alpha   90.00
_cell.angle_beta   90.00
_cell.angle_gamma   90.00
#
_symmetry.space_group_name_H-M   'P 1'
#
loop_
_entity.id
_entity.type
_entity.pdbx_description
1 polymer ?
#
loop_
_entity_poly.entity_id
_entity_poly.type
_entity_poly.pdbx_seq_one_letter_code
_entity_poly.pdbx_strand_id
1 'polypeptide(L)'
;PAEYDVIACMNLNGDYISDALAAQVGGIGIAPGANIGDECALFEATHGTAPKYAGQDKVNPGSIILSAEMMLRHMGWTEAADLIVKGMEGAINAKTVTYDFERLMEGAKLLKCSEFGEAIIENM
;
A
#
# COMPACT_ATOMS: atom_id res chain seq x y z
N PRO A 1 -7.50 9.18 -16.69
CA PRO A 1 -6.86 9.61 -15.42
C PRO A 1 -5.91 10.81 -15.57
N ALA A 2 -5.21 10.96 -16.72
CA ALA A 2 -4.14 11.95 -16.90
C ALA A 2 -4.53 13.45 -16.79
N GLU A 3 -5.83 13.79 -16.76
CA GLU A 3 -6.30 15.18 -16.61
C GLU A 3 -6.44 15.62 -15.14
N TYR A 4 -6.27 14.69 -14.19
CA TYR A 4 -6.48 14.93 -12.76
C TYR A 4 -5.21 14.63 -11.97
N ASP A 5 -5.02 15.38 -10.88
CA ASP A 5 -3.90 15.24 -9.94
C ASP A 5 -4.47 15.26 -8.50
N VAL A 6 -4.46 16.43 -7.83
CA VAL A 6 -5.03 16.59 -6.48
C VAL A 6 -6.55 16.72 -6.52
N ILE A 7 -7.25 15.92 -5.71
CA ILE A 7 -8.71 15.96 -5.54
C ILE A 7 -9.06 16.44 -4.13
N ALA A 8 -9.85 17.51 -4.03
CA ALA A 8 -10.47 17.96 -2.79
C ALA A 8 -11.98 17.73 -2.88
N CYS A 9 -12.56 17.05 -1.89
CA CYS A 9 -13.98 16.71 -1.87
C CYS A 9 -14.52 16.60 -0.43
N MET A 10 -15.85 16.53 -0.31
CA MET A 10 -16.52 16.30 0.98
C MET A 10 -16.37 14.84 1.41
N ASN A 11 -16.55 14.59 2.71
CA ASN A 11 -16.33 13.29 3.36
C ASN A 11 -16.91 12.09 2.57
N LEU A 12 -18.23 12.05 2.34
CA LEU A 12 -18.88 10.93 1.63
C LEU A 12 -18.41 10.76 0.18
N ASN A 13 -18.10 11.87 -0.50
CA ASN A 13 -17.56 11.80 -1.86
C ASN A 13 -16.13 11.26 -1.84
N GLY A 14 -15.34 11.62 -0.82
CA GLY A 14 -13.99 11.12 -0.61
C GLY A 14 -13.97 9.61 -0.45
N ASP A 15 -14.82 9.09 0.44
CA ASP A 15 -15.00 7.65 0.66
C ASP A 15 -15.27 6.89 -0.65
N TYR A 16 -16.24 7.36 -1.44
CA TYR A 16 -16.60 6.68 -2.68
C TYR A 16 -15.52 6.80 -3.76
N ILE A 17 -14.89 7.97 -3.89
CA ILE A 17 -13.87 8.21 -4.90
C ILE A 17 -12.59 7.45 -4.58
N SER A 18 -12.15 7.43 -3.32
CA SER A 18 -10.90 6.75 -2.92
C SER A 18 -10.99 5.25 -3.16
N ASP A 19 -12.11 4.62 -2.81
CA ASP A 19 -12.32 3.18 -3.04
C ASP A 19 -12.39 2.85 -4.53
N ALA A 20 -13.10 3.67 -5.30
CA ALA A 20 -13.21 3.49 -6.75
C ALA A 20 -11.83 3.59 -7.44
N LEU A 21 -10.99 4.55 -7.02
CA LEU A 21 -9.64 4.73 -7.56
C LEU A 21 -8.71 3.59 -7.14
N ALA A 22 -8.74 3.17 -5.88
CA ALA A 22 -7.96 2.03 -5.40
C ALA A 22 -8.29 0.75 -6.18
N ALA A 23 -9.58 0.51 -6.46
CA ALA A 23 -10.01 -0.60 -7.30
C ALA A 23 -9.50 -0.46 -8.75
N GLN A 24 -9.56 0.73 -9.35
CA GLN A 24 -9.13 0.99 -10.72
C GLN A 24 -7.65 0.64 -10.97
N VAL A 25 -6.77 0.94 -10.01
CA VAL A 25 -5.33 0.66 -10.11
C VAL A 25 -4.96 -0.75 -9.61
N GLY A 26 -5.95 -1.57 -9.23
CA GLY A 26 -5.71 -2.89 -8.63
C GLY A 26 -5.11 -2.83 -7.21
N GLY A 27 -5.18 -1.66 -6.57
CA GLY A 27 -4.51 -1.33 -5.32
C GLY A 27 -5.35 -1.50 -4.05
N ILE A 28 -6.51 -2.16 -4.11
CA ILE A 28 -7.41 -2.29 -2.94
C ILE A 28 -6.74 -2.92 -1.70
N GLY A 29 -5.75 -3.79 -1.90
CA GLY A 29 -4.97 -4.42 -0.82
C GLY A 29 -3.74 -3.61 -0.37
N ILE A 30 -3.39 -2.55 -1.10
CA ILE A 30 -2.17 -1.77 -0.87
C ILE A 30 -2.41 -0.25 -0.79
N ALA A 31 -3.65 0.21 -0.79
CA ALA A 31 -3.98 1.63 -0.70
C ALA A 31 -3.50 2.21 0.65
N PRO A 32 -2.64 3.23 0.67
CA PRO A 32 -2.21 3.87 1.91
C PRO A 32 -3.22 4.92 2.37
N GLY A 33 -3.12 5.34 3.63
CA GLY A 33 -4.05 6.28 4.24
C GLY A 33 -3.46 7.04 5.43
N ALA A 34 -3.92 8.29 5.58
CA ALA A 34 -3.55 9.16 6.69
C ALA A 34 -4.71 10.08 7.08
N ASN A 35 -4.80 10.37 8.37
CA ASN A 35 -5.69 11.39 8.95
C ASN A 35 -4.80 12.48 9.58
N ILE A 36 -4.90 13.71 9.11
CA ILE A 36 -4.00 14.80 9.47
C ILE A 36 -4.81 15.95 10.06
N GLY A 37 -4.40 16.43 11.24
CA GLY A 37 -4.89 17.64 11.87
C GLY A 37 -3.75 18.62 12.15
N ASP A 38 -4.06 19.73 12.81
CA ASP A 38 -3.08 20.81 13.05
C ASP A 38 -1.94 20.40 14.01
N GLU A 39 -2.24 19.54 14.98
CA GLU A 39 -1.31 19.17 16.06
C GLU A 39 -0.77 17.73 15.94
N CYS A 40 -1.36 16.91 15.07
CA CYS A 40 -0.96 15.51 14.91
C CYS A 40 -1.37 14.92 13.55
N ALA A 41 -0.69 13.84 13.18
CA ALA A 41 -1.02 13.01 12.03
C ALA A 41 -1.03 11.53 12.44
N LEU A 42 -2.01 10.77 11.93
CA LEU A 42 -2.17 9.33 12.14
C LEU A 42 -2.18 8.62 10.79
N PHE A 43 -1.25 7.69 10.59
CA PHE A 43 -1.12 6.88 9.39
C PHE A 43 -1.63 5.47 9.67
N GLU A 44 -2.43 4.90 8.76
CA GLU A 44 -3.11 3.62 9.00
C GLU A 44 -3.23 2.76 7.75
N ALA A 45 -3.43 1.46 7.94
CA ALA A 45 -3.87 0.59 6.85
C ALA A 45 -5.34 0.88 6.53
N THR A 46 -5.70 0.90 5.25
CA THR A 46 -7.07 1.24 4.80
C THR A 46 -7.98 0.02 4.68
N HIS A 47 -7.40 -1.18 4.64
CA HIS A 47 -8.16 -2.42 4.55
C HIS A 47 -8.69 -2.87 5.92
N GLY A 48 -9.77 -3.65 5.91
CA GLY A 48 -10.33 -4.27 7.13
C GLY A 48 -9.43 -5.35 7.76
N THR A 49 -9.87 -5.89 8.90
CA THR A 49 -9.08 -6.81 9.74
C THR A 49 -8.91 -8.23 9.19
N ALA A 50 -9.71 -8.61 8.18
CA ALA A 50 -9.71 -9.94 7.56
C ALA A 50 -9.50 -11.14 8.55
N PRO A 51 -10.37 -11.34 9.57
CA PRO A 51 -10.10 -12.25 10.69
C PRO A 51 -9.79 -13.70 10.30
N LYS A 52 -10.35 -14.17 9.19
CA LYS A 52 -10.09 -15.51 8.63
C LYS A 52 -8.64 -15.77 8.22
N TYR A 53 -7.80 -14.73 8.10
CA TYR A 53 -6.39 -14.81 7.75
C TYR A 53 -5.46 -14.34 8.88
N ALA A 54 -6.01 -13.95 10.04
CA ALA A 54 -5.22 -13.50 11.17
C ALA A 54 -4.24 -14.60 11.63
N GLY A 55 -2.98 -14.22 11.84
CA GLY A 55 -1.91 -15.12 12.29
C GLY A 55 -1.41 -16.13 11.25
N GLN A 56 -1.86 -16.05 9.98
CA GLN A 56 -1.49 -17.02 8.95
C GLN A 56 -0.29 -16.59 8.09
N ASP A 57 0.30 -15.42 8.35
CA ASP A 57 1.42 -14.88 7.56
C ASP A 57 1.11 -14.83 6.05
N LYS A 58 -0.11 -14.40 5.71
CA LYS A 58 -0.68 -14.55 4.37
C LYS A 58 -1.00 -13.25 3.66
N VAL A 59 -1.51 -12.26 4.39
CA VAL A 59 -2.06 -11.03 3.81
C VAL A 59 -0.96 -10.11 3.29
N ASN A 60 -1.33 -9.20 2.40
CA ASN A 60 -0.41 -8.20 1.86
C ASN A 60 -0.15 -7.08 2.88
N PRO A 61 1.10 -6.82 3.29
CA PRO A 61 1.43 -5.70 4.18
C PRO A 61 1.55 -4.35 3.43
N GLY A 62 1.34 -4.31 2.11
CA GLY A 62 1.62 -3.12 1.30
C GLY A 62 0.88 -1.86 1.73
N SER A 63 -0.39 -1.96 2.18
CA SER A 63 -1.16 -0.80 2.65
C SER A 63 -0.48 -0.12 3.84
N ILE A 64 -0.12 -0.88 4.89
CA ILE A 64 0.52 -0.29 6.08
C ILE A 64 1.95 0.18 5.79
N ILE A 65 2.68 -0.50 4.90
CA ILE A 65 4.03 -0.09 4.49
C ILE A 65 3.98 1.23 3.71
N LEU A 66 3.04 1.40 2.79
CA LEU A 66 2.88 2.64 2.04
C LEU A 66 2.29 3.77 2.90
N SER A 67 1.49 3.47 3.92
CA SER A 67 1.13 4.48 4.93
C SER A 67 2.34 4.91 5.76
N ALA A 68 3.29 4.00 6.02
CA ALA A 68 4.57 4.36 6.63
C ALA A 68 5.48 5.16 5.68
N GLU A 69 5.43 4.92 4.37
CA GLU A 69 6.06 5.79 3.37
C GLU A 69 5.51 7.22 3.47
N MET A 70 4.18 7.39 3.49
CA MET A 70 3.55 8.70 3.68
C MET A 70 3.99 9.35 5.00
N MET A 71 4.11 8.56 6.06
CA MET A 71 4.59 9.01 7.37
C MET A 71 6.02 9.54 7.31
N LEU A 72 6.95 8.79 6.70
CA LEU A 72 8.35 9.21 6.54
C LEU A 72 8.43 10.49 5.71
N ARG A 73 7.64 10.58 4.63
CA ARG A 73 7.57 11.77 3.80
C ARG A 73 7.03 12.98 4.58
N HIS A 74 6.00 12.78 5.39
CA HIS A 74 5.44 13.80 6.28
C HIS A 74 6.45 14.29 7.34
N MET A 75 7.31 13.39 7.83
CA MET A 75 8.42 13.73 8.75
C MET A 75 9.61 14.43 8.07
N GLY A 76 9.58 14.59 6.74
CA GLY A 76 10.68 15.15 5.96
C GLY A 76 11.81 14.17 5.64
N TRP A 77 11.63 12.88 5.93
CA TRP A 77 12.62 11.82 5.62
C TRP A 77 12.36 11.25 4.23
N THR A 78 12.47 12.11 3.22
CA THR A 78 12.07 11.80 1.84
C THR A 78 12.88 10.69 1.22
N GLU A 79 14.18 10.60 1.52
CA GLU A 79 15.08 9.59 0.98
C GLU A 79 14.71 8.19 1.46
N ALA A 80 14.29 8.05 2.73
CA ALA A 80 13.83 6.78 3.27
C ALA A 80 12.47 6.38 2.66
N ALA A 81 11.57 7.35 2.46
CA ALA A 81 10.30 7.13 1.78
C ALA A 81 10.52 6.64 0.34
N ASP A 82 11.45 7.27 -0.40
CA ASP A 82 11.77 6.90 -1.79
C ASP A 82 12.35 5.47 -1.89
N LEU A 83 13.10 5.00 -0.89
CA LEU A 83 13.55 3.60 -0.83
C LEU A 83 12.39 2.62 -0.67
N ILE A 84 11.36 2.95 0.12
CA ILE A 84 10.17 2.11 0.24
C ILE A 84 9.45 2.01 -1.11
N VAL A 85 9.26 3.14 -1.80
CA VAL A 85 8.66 3.17 -3.14
C VAL A 85 9.46 2.29 -4.09
N LYS A 86 10.79 2.47 -4.15
CA LYS A 86 11.68 1.67 -4.98
C LYS A 86 11.58 0.17 -4.67
N GLY A 87 11.63 -0.21 -3.40
CA GLY A 87 11.52 -1.60 -2.97
C GLY A 87 10.18 -2.23 -3.35
N MET A 88 9.08 -1.49 -3.16
CA MET A 88 7.72 -1.93 -3.52
C MET A 88 7.60 -2.13 -5.04
N GLU A 89 8.05 -1.15 -5.83
CA GLU A 89 8.07 -1.23 -7.29
C GLU A 89 8.90 -2.42 -7.77
N GLY A 90 10.09 -2.63 -7.22
CA GLY A 90 10.98 -3.74 -7.57
C GLY A 90 10.36 -5.10 -7.26
N ALA A 91 9.83 -5.29 -6.05
CA ALA A 91 9.23 -6.57 -5.63
C ALA A 91 8.00 -6.94 -6.48
N ILE A 92 7.13 -5.97 -6.80
CA ILE A 92 5.96 -6.20 -7.66
C ILE A 92 6.39 -6.49 -9.10
N ASN A 93 7.35 -5.73 -9.66
CA ASN A 93 7.86 -5.95 -11.02
C ASN A 93 8.57 -7.31 -11.17
N ALA A 94 9.27 -7.77 -10.12
CA ALA A 94 9.87 -9.10 -10.04
C ALA A 94 8.83 -10.22 -9.94
N LYS A 95 7.53 -9.88 -9.80
CA LYS A 95 6.41 -10.80 -9.58
C LYS A 95 6.60 -11.70 -8.36
N THR A 96 7.29 -11.21 -7.34
CA THR A 96 7.47 -11.89 -6.05
C THR A 96 6.55 -11.25 -5.03
N VAL A 97 5.35 -11.79 -4.89
CA VAL A 97 4.20 -11.08 -4.29
C VAL A 97 3.34 -12.00 -3.41
N THR A 98 2.50 -11.41 -2.56
CA THR A 98 1.52 -12.14 -1.76
C THR A 98 0.35 -12.68 -2.59
N TYR A 99 -0.43 -13.58 -1.98
CA TYR A 99 -1.48 -14.38 -2.66
C TYR A 99 -2.54 -13.57 -3.42
N ASP A 100 -2.80 -12.35 -2.98
CA ASP A 100 -3.80 -11.44 -3.51
C ASP A 100 -3.43 -10.92 -4.91
N PHE A 101 -2.12 -10.66 -5.14
CA PHE A 101 -1.57 -10.36 -6.46
C PHE A 101 -1.24 -11.61 -7.25
N GLU A 102 -0.59 -12.60 -6.62
CA GLU A 102 -0.11 -13.81 -7.31
C GLU A 102 -1.22 -14.50 -8.11
N ARG A 103 -2.41 -14.66 -7.52
CA ARG A 103 -3.57 -15.28 -8.18
C ARG A 103 -4.09 -14.55 -9.43
N LEU A 104 -3.62 -13.33 -9.68
CA LEU A 104 -3.99 -12.47 -10.82
C LEU A 104 -2.84 -12.31 -11.82
N MET A 105 -1.66 -12.88 -11.55
CA MET A 105 -0.46 -12.71 -12.36
C MET A 105 0.03 -14.04 -12.92
N GLU A 106 0.35 -14.08 -14.21
CA GLU A 106 1.00 -15.25 -14.80
C GLU A 106 2.49 -15.30 -14.44
N GLY A 107 2.94 -16.45 -13.91
CA GLY A 107 4.34 -16.71 -13.58
C GLY A 107 4.85 -15.97 -12.34
N ALA A 108 3.97 -15.55 -11.43
CA ALA A 108 4.37 -14.95 -10.16
C ALA A 108 4.83 -16.00 -9.15
N LYS A 109 5.78 -15.60 -8.28
CA LYS A 109 6.22 -16.38 -7.12
C LYS A 109 5.39 -15.95 -5.91
N LEU A 110 4.63 -16.90 -5.37
CA LEU A 110 3.88 -16.70 -4.14
C LEU A 110 4.82 -16.53 -2.93
N LEU A 111 4.64 -15.44 -2.20
CA LEU A 111 5.30 -15.16 -0.93
C LEU A 111 4.29 -15.05 0.23
N LYS A 112 4.79 -15.31 1.44
CA LYS A 112 4.12 -14.95 2.69
C LYS A 112 4.17 -13.44 2.96
N CYS A 113 3.39 -12.98 3.95
CA CYS A 113 3.41 -11.58 4.39
C CYS A 113 4.82 -11.15 4.82
N SER A 114 5.48 -11.94 5.66
CA SER A 114 6.86 -11.69 6.12
C SER A 114 7.87 -11.69 4.99
N GLU A 115 7.80 -12.69 4.11
CA GLU A 115 8.69 -12.84 2.95
C GLU A 115 8.54 -11.71 1.94
N PHE A 116 7.34 -11.14 1.78
CA PHE A 116 7.14 -9.97 0.93
C PHE A 116 7.81 -8.72 1.51
N GLY A 117 7.84 -8.58 2.84
CA GLY A 117 8.63 -7.54 3.51
C GLY A 117 10.13 -7.65 3.19
N GLU A 118 10.69 -8.86 3.23
CA GLU A 118 12.08 -9.11 2.83
C GLU A 118 12.30 -8.82 1.34
N ALA A 119 11.36 -9.22 0.47
CA ALA A 119 11.45 -8.94 -0.97
C ALA A 119 11.47 -7.43 -1.27
N ILE A 120 10.72 -6.62 -0.50
CA ILE A 120 10.78 -5.15 -0.62
C ILE A 120 12.17 -4.65 -0.24
N ILE A 121 12.75 -5.15 0.87
CA ILE A 121 14.11 -4.77 1.32
C ILE A 121 15.18 -5.13 0.28
N GLU A 122 15.10 -6.33 -0.31
CA GLU A 122 16.03 -6.80 -1.34
C GLU A 122 16.03 -5.91 -2.60
N ASN A 123 14.95 -5.15 -2.84
CA ASN A 123 14.78 -4.27 -3.99
C ASN A 123 15.03 -2.78 -3.67
N MET A 124 15.42 -2.43 -2.44
CA MET A 124 15.73 -1.04 -2.05
C MET A 124 17.00 -0.48 -2.70
#